data_AF-A0A971U1A7-F1
#
_entry.id   AF-A0A971U1A7-F1
#
_cell.length_a   1.000
_cell.length_b   1.000
_cell.length_c   1.000
_cell.angle_alpha   90.00
_cell.angle_beta   90.00
_cell.angle_gamma   90.00
#
_symmetry.space_group_name_H-M   'P 1'
#
loop_
_entity.id
_entity.type
_entity.pdbx_description
1 polymer ?
#
loop_
_entity_poly.entity_id
_entity_poly.type
_entity_poly.pdbx_seq_one_letter_code
_entity_poly.pdbx_strand_id
1 'polypeptide(L)'
;MLTKSGIKFVSRVAVLALTMALAMLAGPWGTALAEPIPPDASNPITNVSINGGDPWNVVVGPDETFTLSLAYYVDIPDGSSAIKQVEIGYAIAPGPAACAYDGVPRSVSQGGTTGTWAGSLTAPTEPGSYTIIYDHALQLKCAAISGLPWWNPEEGRIPIGSIEVAETIPPVILYSSVQSGEWCDPGVWDWGDVPPPGADVAIMPGHMVTLDCMGQPNYTADVIHFSIAEGATLHGGTGNVLHVKGNWEQNGAHEPGMGKVILDGPGQQSIYGMVSPTFSELVINQQVLLEQGIRVKGHLKLGEAGAIDVAGRILALEGDLIDDSLAPEVIGDSQLAGPDSGKVMLDGDMEQKVKSEEGKAAETKIDAKVEAKQLVKLEKHVRLLKQLKLSKKSDGTSMGKVDIAGKNLLIESDL
;
A
#
# COMPACT_ATOMS: atom_id res chain seq x y z
N MET A 1 30.06 26.74 -21.94
CA MET A 1 29.19 27.81 -21.44
C MET A 1 28.03 27.99 -22.40
N LEU A 2 26.90 27.34 -22.13
CA LEU A 2 25.60 27.64 -22.72
C LEU A 2 24.57 26.99 -21.78
N THR A 3 23.78 27.85 -21.16
CA THR A 3 22.79 27.59 -20.12
C THR A 3 21.66 26.71 -20.64
N LYS A 4 21.54 25.48 -20.11
CA LYS A 4 20.33 24.66 -20.27
C LYS A 4 19.30 25.10 -19.23
N SER A 5 18.32 25.86 -19.68
CA SER A 5 17.08 26.15 -18.97
C SER A 5 16.25 24.87 -18.89
N GLY A 6 16.33 24.18 -17.75
CA GLY A 6 15.51 23.00 -17.47
C GLY A 6 14.09 23.43 -17.09
N ILE A 7 13.13 23.21 -17.99
CA ILE A 7 11.71 23.23 -17.68
C ILE A 7 11.44 21.97 -16.83
N LYS A 8 11.26 22.17 -15.53
CA LYS A 8 10.81 21.10 -14.63
C LYS A 8 9.34 20.81 -14.93
N PHE A 9 9.07 19.67 -15.55
CA PHE A 9 7.74 19.05 -15.53
C PHE A 9 7.47 18.62 -14.09
N VAL A 10 6.53 19.30 -13.42
CA VAL A 10 6.04 18.92 -12.10
C VAL A 10 5.03 17.80 -12.32
N SER A 11 5.45 16.54 -12.15
CA SER A 11 4.51 15.42 -12.05
C SER A 11 3.71 15.58 -10.76
N ARG A 12 2.39 15.71 -10.90
CA ARG A 12 1.43 15.81 -9.80
C ARG A 12 1.10 14.40 -9.29
N VAL A 13 2.01 13.80 -8.53
CA VAL A 13 1.64 12.75 -7.57
C VAL A 13 1.50 13.45 -6.23
N ALA A 14 0.26 13.81 -5.90
CA ALA A 14 -0.09 14.31 -4.59
C ALA A 14 -0.01 13.14 -3.59
N VAL A 15 1.19 12.82 -3.14
CA VAL A 15 1.38 12.10 -1.88
C VAL A 15 0.91 13.06 -0.79
N LEU A 16 -0.28 12.81 -0.25
CA LEU A 16 -0.80 13.52 0.91
C LEU A 16 0.00 13.07 2.15
N ALA A 17 1.28 13.45 2.21
CA ALA A 17 2.02 13.47 3.46
C ALA A 17 1.44 14.64 4.26
N LEU A 18 0.51 14.33 5.15
CA LEU A 18 -0.07 15.28 6.09
C LEU A 18 1.01 15.71 7.10
N THR A 19 1.98 16.50 6.65
CA THR A 19 2.82 17.28 7.55
C THR A 19 1.99 18.47 7.98
N MET A 20 1.29 18.31 9.11
CA MET A 20 0.70 19.42 9.85
C MET A 20 1.84 20.30 10.39
N ALA A 21 2.44 21.13 9.53
CA ALA A 21 3.17 22.30 9.97
C ALA A 21 2.14 23.35 10.38
N LEU A 22 1.65 23.23 11.62
CA LEU A 22 0.92 24.31 12.25
C LEU A 22 1.93 25.43 12.53
N ALA A 23 2.08 26.35 11.56
CA ALA A 23 2.66 27.65 11.83
C ALA A 23 1.75 28.35 12.85
N MET A 24 2.14 28.30 14.13
CA MET A 24 1.55 29.14 15.16
C MET A 24 1.86 30.60 14.82
N LEU A 25 0.95 31.23 14.09
CA LEU A 25 0.71 32.66 14.29
C LEU A 25 0.34 32.81 15.76
N ALA A 26 1.24 33.40 16.54
CA ALA A 26 1.00 33.77 17.93
C ALA A 26 -0.16 34.79 17.98
N GLY A 27 -1.38 34.28 18.02
CA GLY A 27 -2.54 34.99 18.51
C GLY A 27 -2.47 35.09 20.04
N PRO A 28 -3.00 36.15 20.66
CA PRO A 28 -2.84 36.43 22.08
C PRO A 28 -3.82 35.60 22.92
N TRP A 29 -3.66 34.28 22.87
CA TRP A 29 -4.30 33.34 23.78
C TRP A 29 -3.20 32.40 24.24
N GLY A 30 -2.41 32.87 25.22
CA GLY A 30 -1.52 31.99 25.95
C GLY A 30 -2.38 30.93 26.62
N THR A 31 -2.35 29.70 26.09
CA THR A 31 -2.81 28.53 26.82
C THR A 31 -1.94 28.43 28.06
N ALA A 32 -2.52 28.70 29.23
CA ALA A 32 -1.85 28.44 30.48
C ALA A 32 -1.38 26.97 30.46
N LEU A 33 -0.07 26.74 30.57
CA LEU A 33 0.47 25.40 30.79
C LEU A 33 -0.21 24.88 32.06
N ALA A 34 -0.84 23.70 31.98
CA ALA A 34 -1.41 23.07 33.17
C ALA A 34 -0.34 22.99 34.25
N GLU A 35 -0.69 23.36 35.49
CA GLU A 35 0.27 23.33 36.59
C GLU A 35 0.77 21.88 36.81
N PRO A 36 2.08 21.67 37.06
CA PRO A 36 2.61 20.34 37.30
C PRO A 36 1.90 19.67 38.47
N ILE A 37 1.44 18.43 38.27
CA ILE A 37 0.81 17.64 39.32
C ILE A 37 1.92 17.03 40.17
N PRO A 38 2.02 17.32 41.48
CA PRO A 38 3.04 16.72 42.32
C PRO A 38 2.79 15.21 42.48
N PRO A 39 3.82 14.35 42.36
CA PRO A 39 3.67 12.91 42.57
C PRO A 39 3.51 12.58 44.07
N ASP A 40 2.74 11.54 44.36
CA ASP A 40 2.53 11.03 45.72
C ASP A 40 2.41 9.50 45.75
N ALA A 41 2.16 8.92 46.93
CA ALA A 41 2.05 7.47 47.08
C ALA A 41 0.88 6.83 46.30
N SER A 42 -0.16 7.60 45.97
CA SER A 42 -1.32 7.13 45.21
C SER A 42 -1.14 7.29 43.71
N ASN A 43 -0.37 8.29 43.28
CA ASN A 43 0.01 8.53 41.90
C ASN A 43 1.53 8.80 41.81
N PRO A 44 2.34 7.74 41.83
CA PRO A 44 3.78 7.86 42.02
C PRO A 44 4.52 8.34 40.77
N ILE A 45 3.90 8.33 39.59
CA ILE A 45 4.47 8.86 38.36
C ILE A 45 3.51 9.89 37.75
N THR A 46 3.97 11.12 37.60
CA THR A 46 3.17 12.25 37.10
C THR A 46 3.96 13.07 36.08
N ASN A 47 3.29 14.00 35.40
CA ASN A 47 3.91 14.93 34.44
C ASN A 47 4.77 14.23 33.38
N VAL A 48 4.30 13.06 32.90
CA VAL A 48 5.02 12.33 31.86
C VAL A 48 4.89 13.08 30.54
N SER A 49 6.01 13.26 29.85
CA SER A 49 6.05 13.86 28.52
C SER A 49 7.11 13.19 27.67
N ILE A 50 6.80 13.02 26.39
CA ILE A 50 7.74 12.59 25.36
C ILE A 50 8.05 13.80 24.49
N ASN A 51 9.33 14.14 24.34
CA ASN A 51 9.81 15.35 23.66
C ASN A 51 9.14 16.66 24.16
N GLY A 52 8.73 16.68 25.44
CA GLY A 52 8.03 17.82 26.06
C GLY A 52 6.55 17.95 25.67
N GLY A 53 6.00 16.99 24.92
CA GLY A 53 4.59 16.94 24.49
C GLY A 53 3.78 15.87 25.22
N ASP A 54 2.69 15.43 24.58
CA ASP A 54 1.83 14.35 25.07
C ASP A 54 2.62 13.03 25.20
N PRO A 55 2.40 12.22 26.25
CA PRO A 55 3.14 10.97 26.43
C PRO A 55 2.57 9.79 25.63
N TRP A 56 1.46 9.94 24.91
CA TRP A 56 0.80 8.85 24.18
C TRP A 56 0.84 9.02 22.67
N ASN A 57 1.05 7.89 21.99
CA ASN A 57 1.01 7.75 20.53
C ASN A 57 1.97 8.69 19.80
N VAL A 58 3.15 8.93 20.37
CA VAL A 58 4.16 9.80 19.76
C VAL A 58 4.86 9.07 18.63
N VAL A 59 4.84 9.66 17.43
CA VAL A 59 5.47 9.05 16.25
C VAL A 59 6.96 9.35 16.25
N VAL A 60 7.77 8.29 16.10
CA VAL A 60 9.23 8.35 15.97
C VAL A 60 9.70 7.41 14.86
N GLY A 61 10.87 7.68 14.28
CA GLY A 61 11.52 6.78 13.32
C GLY A 61 12.16 5.55 14.00
N PRO A 62 12.44 4.48 13.23
CA PRO A 62 13.22 3.35 13.72
C PRO A 62 14.59 3.79 14.25
N ASP A 63 15.01 3.25 15.38
CA ASP A 63 16.26 3.58 16.08
C ASP A 63 16.40 5.08 16.47
N GLU A 64 15.33 5.88 16.32
CA GLU A 64 15.33 7.29 16.72
C GLU A 64 15.40 7.40 18.24
N THR A 65 16.19 8.34 18.73
CA THR A 65 16.27 8.65 20.17
C THR A 65 15.37 9.81 20.52
N PHE A 66 14.50 9.64 21.50
CA PHE A 66 13.58 10.66 22.00
C PHE A 66 13.79 10.91 23.50
N THR A 67 13.35 12.08 23.98
CA THR A 67 13.42 12.44 25.40
C THR A 67 12.14 12.03 26.11
N LEU A 68 12.27 11.29 27.21
CA LEU A 68 11.19 11.02 28.15
C LEU A 68 11.45 11.81 29.44
N SER A 69 10.45 12.54 29.92
CA SER A 69 10.51 13.25 31.20
C SER A 69 9.33 12.87 32.08
N LEU A 70 9.54 12.79 33.40
CA LEU A 70 8.50 12.52 34.39
C LEU A 70 8.86 13.09 35.77
N ALA A 71 7.86 13.20 36.63
CA ALA A 71 8.02 13.38 38.07
C ALA A 71 7.69 12.07 38.79
N TYR A 72 8.47 11.74 39.83
CA TYR A 72 8.32 10.49 40.57
C TYR A 72 8.15 10.72 42.08
N TYR A 73 7.48 9.77 42.73
CA TYR A 73 7.46 9.54 44.16
C TYR A 73 7.88 8.09 44.44
N VAL A 74 8.77 7.90 45.41
CA VAL A 74 9.23 6.57 45.83
C VAL A 74 9.45 6.55 47.34
N ASP A 75 9.05 5.47 48.00
CA ASP A 75 9.16 5.33 49.45
C ASP A 75 9.57 3.93 49.88
N ILE A 76 9.87 3.79 51.17
CA ILE A 76 10.08 2.50 51.83
C ILE A 76 9.21 2.40 53.09
N PRO A 77 8.71 1.21 53.45
CA PRO A 77 8.00 1.02 54.71
C PRO A 77 8.87 1.43 55.91
N ASP A 78 8.26 1.98 56.96
CA ASP A 78 8.98 2.37 58.16
C ASP A 78 9.73 1.18 58.80
N GLY A 79 11.00 1.37 59.12
CA GLY A 79 11.86 0.31 59.68
C GLY A 79 12.34 -0.73 58.67
N SER A 80 12.02 -0.60 57.38
CA SER A 80 12.52 -1.49 56.32
C SER A 80 13.96 -1.16 55.93
N SER A 81 14.75 -2.18 55.62
CA SER A 81 16.06 -2.05 54.97
C SER A 81 16.00 -2.25 53.45
N ALA A 82 14.82 -2.51 52.89
CA ALA A 82 14.63 -2.63 51.45
C ALA A 82 14.83 -1.27 50.79
N ILE A 83 15.46 -1.25 49.61
CA ILE A 83 15.71 -0.03 48.84
C ILE A 83 14.93 -0.16 47.52
N LYS A 84 14.05 0.78 47.22
CA LYS A 84 13.29 0.82 45.96
C LYS A 84 13.94 1.79 44.97
N GLN A 85 14.20 1.32 43.75
CA GLN A 85 14.50 2.18 42.60
C GLN A 85 13.26 2.39 41.73
N VAL A 86 13.31 3.36 40.81
CA VAL A 86 12.27 3.60 39.81
C VAL A 86 12.89 3.38 38.43
N GLU A 87 12.31 2.51 37.64
CA GLU A 87 12.88 2.01 36.39
C GLU A 87 11.94 2.26 35.22
N ILE A 88 12.49 2.43 34.04
CA ILE A 88 11.73 2.78 32.84
C ILE A 88 12.23 1.99 31.64
N GLY A 89 11.32 1.62 30.74
CA GLY A 89 11.66 0.90 29.51
C GLY A 89 10.42 0.46 28.76
N TYR A 90 10.62 -0.36 27.73
CA TYR A 90 9.51 -0.91 26.96
C TYR A 90 8.91 -2.13 27.64
N ALA A 91 7.58 -2.26 27.58
CA ALA A 91 6.86 -3.41 28.11
C ALA A 91 7.35 -4.73 27.49
N ILE A 92 7.73 -4.72 26.21
CA ILE A 92 8.20 -5.90 25.48
C ILE A 92 9.68 -6.23 25.75
N ALA A 93 10.44 -5.30 26.33
CA ALA A 93 11.87 -5.50 26.55
C ALA A 93 12.10 -6.49 27.69
N PRO A 94 13.20 -7.28 27.64
CA PRO A 94 13.51 -8.25 28.69
C PRO A 94 13.79 -7.61 30.05
N GLY A 95 14.08 -6.30 30.11
CA GLY A 95 14.32 -5.53 31.33
C GLY A 95 14.29 -4.01 31.08
N PRO A 96 14.58 -3.20 32.10
CA PRO A 96 14.53 -1.75 32.01
C PRO A 96 15.65 -1.17 31.13
N ALA A 97 15.34 -0.06 30.46
CA ALA A 97 16.28 0.68 29.62
C ALA A 97 16.94 1.85 30.39
N ALA A 98 16.26 2.37 31.40
CA ALA A 98 16.72 3.51 32.18
C ALA A 98 16.26 3.42 33.65
N CYS A 99 16.89 4.23 34.50
CA CYS A 99 16.55 4.35 35.91
C CYS A 99 16.26 5.81 36.26
N ALA A 100 15.04 6.08 36.73
CA ALA A 100 14.56 7.41 37.09
C ALA A 100 15.06 7.87 38.46
N TYR A 101 15.27 6.92 39.39
CA TYR A 101 15.74 7.17 40.74
C TYR A 101 16.80 6.13 41.13
N ASP A 102 17.95 6.60 41.63
CA ASP A 102 19.10 5.79 42.10
C ASP A 102 19.54 6.22 43.51
N GLY A 103 18.94 5.67 44.55
CA GLY A 103 19.26 6.06 45.93
C GLY A 103 18.48 5.33 47.02
N VAL A 104 18.53 5.85 48.26
CA VAL A 104 17.77 5.34 49.42
C VAL A 104 16.55 6.23 49.65
N PRO A 105 15.32 5.76 49.35
CA PRO A 105 14.13 6.57 49.57
C PRO A 105 13.90 6.90 51.05
N ARG A 106 13.23 8.02 51.32
CA ARG A 106 12.68 8.29 52.65
C ARG A 106 11.53 7.32 52.93
N SER A 107 11.26 7.11 54.21
CA SER A 107 10.16 6.24 54.60
C SER A 107 8.80 6.91 54.38
N VAL A 108 7.73 6.10 54.39
CA VAL A 108 6.36 6.58 54.22
C VAL A 108 6.01 7.65 55.26
N SER A 109 6.37 7.47 56.54
CA SER A 109 6.11 8.46 57.59
C SER A 109 6.87 9.78 57.44
N GLN A 110 7.92 9.79 56.61
CA GLN A 110 8.70 10.97 56.27
C GLN A 110 8.24 11.64 54.95
N GLY A 111 7.14 11.16 54.37
CA GLY A 111 6.55 11.68 53.14
C GLY A 111 7.26 11.21 51.86
N GLY A 112 8.02 10.11 51.91
CA GLY A 112 8.72 9.56 50.75
C GLY A 112 9.75 10.48 50.11
N THR A 113 10.33 10.05 49.00
CA THR A 113 11.25 10.83 48.16
C THR A 113 10.54 11.20 46.87
N THR A 114 10.51 12.49 46.54
CA THR A 114 10.02 13.00 45.26
C THR A 114 11.14 13.60 44.43
N GLY A 115 10.97 13.60 43.11
CA GLY A 115 11.90 14.24 42.19
C GLY A 115 11.38 14.25 40.76
N THR A 116 12.22 14.73 39.86
CA THR A 116 11.97 14.71 38.41
C THR A 116 13.11 14.00 37.71
N TRP A 117 12.78 13.29 36.64
CA TRP A 117 13.76 12.65 35.77
C TRP A 117 13.50 13.04 34.33
N ALA A 118 14.58 13.23 33.57
CA ALA A 118 14.55 13.36 32.13
C ALA A 118 15.73 12.57 31.55
N GLY A 119 15.45 11.74 30.56
CA GLY A 119 16.47 10.94 29.88
C GLY A 119 16.03 10.51 28.50
N SER A 120 16.93 9.86 27.79
CA SER A 120 16.71 9.42 26.42
C SER A 120 16.36 7.94 26.34
N LEU A 121 15.39 7.59 25.51
CA LEU A 121 15.12 6.21 25.07
C LEU A 121 15.29 6.12 23.55
N THR A 122 15.69 4.95 23.07
CA THR A 122 15.82 4.65 21.63
C THR A 122 14.62 3.83 21.19
N ALA A 123 13.99 4.23 20.10
CA ALA A 123 12.88 3.52 19.47
C ALA A 123 13.34 2.13 18.98
N PRO A 124 12.49 1.09 19.05
CA PRO A 124 12.76 -0.18 18.40
C PRO A 124 12.96 -0.04 16.88
N THR A 125 13.71 -0.97 16.29
CA THR A 125 13.98 -1.00 14.84
C THR A 125 12.77 -1.45 14.03
N GLU A 126 11.93 -2.33 14.59
CA GLU A 126 10.74 -2.83 13.90
C GLU A 126 9.59 -1.82 14.01
N PRO A 127 8.86 -1.53 12.92
CA PRO A 127 7.66 -0.68 12.97
C PRO A 127 6.57 -1.28 13.87
N GLY A 128 5.81 -0.41 14.55
CA GLY A 128 4.71 -0.83 15.39
C GLY A 128 4.45 0.06 16.60
N SER A 129 3.47 -0.33 17.41
CA SER A 129 3.08 0.37 18.63
C SER A 129 3.83 -0.18 19.83
N TYR A 130 4.46 0.69 20.60
CA TYR A 130 5.26 0.30 21.76
C TYR A 130 4.88 1.07 23.02
N THR A 131 4.52 0.32 24.06
CA THR A 131 4.21 0.86 25.38
C THR A 131 5.46 1.04 26.21
N ILE A 132 5.63 2.26 26.75
CA ILE A 132 6.62 2.58 27.76
C ILE A 132 5.99 2.39 29.13
N ILE A 133 6.69 1.68 30.00
CA ILE A 133 6.26 1.38 31.36
C ILE A 133 7.27 1.89 32.37
N TYR A 134 6.83 1.99 33.62
CA TYR A 134 7.75 2.01 34.74
C TYR A 134 7.53 0.80 35.65
N ASP A 135 8.55 0.48 36.43
CA ASP A 135 8.49 -0.52 37.49
C ASP A 135 9.41 -0.10 38.66
N HIS A 136 9.34 -0.86 39.76
CA HIS A 136 10.26 -0.75 40.87
C HIS A 136 11.16 -1.97 40.98
N ALA A 137 12.40 -1.76 41.41
CA ALA A 137 13.28 -2.86 41.81
C ALA A 137 13.78 -2.69 43.24
N LEU A 138 13.84 -3.79 44.00
CA LEU A 138 14.45 -3.82 45.33
C LEU A 138 15.96 -4.05 45.26
N GLN A 139 16.69 -3.11 44.66
CA GLN A 139 18.14 -3.14 44.61
C GLN A 139 18.75 -1.87 45.22
N LEU A 140 19.97 -2.02 45.75
CA LEU A 140 20.72 -0.93 46.39
C LEU A 140 21.00 0.25 45.45
N LYS A 141 21.22 -0.05 44.16
CA LYS A 141 21.49 0.93 43.10
C LYS A 141 21.01 0.42 41.75
N CYS A 142 20.69 1.34 40.83
CA CYS A 142 20.32 1.02 39.45
C CYS A 142 21.39 0.23 38.70
N ALA A 143 22.67 0.48 38.96
CA ALA A 143 23.77 -0.23 38.31
C ALA A 143 23.76 -1.76 38.59
N ALA A 144 23.17 -2.19 39.71
CA ALA A 144 23.03 -3.61 40.04
C ALA A 144 21.90 -4.31 39.26
N ILE A 145 21.12 -3.56 38.49
CA ILE A 145 19.91 -4.03 37.79
C ILE A 145 20.16 -4.16 36.27
N SER A 146 21.25 -3.60 35.75
CA SER A 146 21.59 -3.72 34.33
C SER A 146 21.63 -5.19 33.89
N GLY A 147 20.66 -5.60 33.06
CA GLY A 147 20.52 -6.97 32.55
C GLY A 147 19.62 -7.90 33.38
N LEU A 148 18.96 -7.41 34.44
CA LEU A 148 17.92 -8.15 35.15
C LEU A 148 16.54 -7.95 34.51
N PRO A 149 15.62 -8.92 34.66
CA PRO A 149 14.26 -8.76 34.21
C PRO A 149 13.47 -7.76 35.06
N TRP A 150 12.35 -7.29 34.50
CA TRP A 150 11.34 -6.54 35.24
C TRP A 150 10.96 -7.27 36.54
N TRP A 151 10.87 -6.52 37.64
CA TRP A 151 10.51 -7.06 38.94
C TRP A 151 9.11 -7.65 38.91
N ASN A 152 8.15 -6.88 38.38
CA ASN A 152 6.78 -7.30 38.28
C ASN A 152 6.53 -8.13 37.00
N PRO A 153 5.68 -9.16 37.10
CA PRO A 153 5.19 -9.86 35.93
C PRO A 153 4.38 -8.90 35.05
N GLU A 154 4.13 -9.30 33.81
CA GLU A 154 3.51 -8.46 32.78
C GLU A 154 2.20 -7.77 33.23
N GLU A 155 1.35 -8.49 33.97
CA GLU A 155 0.08 -7.99 34.50
C GLU A 155 0.21 -6.88 35.57
N GLY A 156 1.41 -6.71 36.16
CA GLY A 156 1.70 -5.69 37.18
C GLY A 156 2.46 -4.47 36.66
N ARG A 157 2.78 -4.42 35.36
CA ARG A 157 3.54 -3.31 34.75
C ARG A 157 2.63 -2.13 34.49
N ILE A 158 3.10 -0.91 34.80
CA ILE A 158 2.26 0.30 34.73
C ILE A 158 2.66 1.14 33.50
N PRO A 159 1.77 1.31 32.51
CA PRO A 159 1.99 2.17 31.36
C PRO A 159 2.12 3.64 31.74
N ILE A 160 3.13 4.32 31.19
CA ILE A 160 3.34 5.77 31.39
C ILE A 160 3.37 6.56 30.08
N GLY A 161 3.48 5.88 28.94
CA GLY A 161 3.40 6.48 27.62
C GLY A 161 3.44 5.44 26.51
N SER A 162 3.29 5.87 25.26
CA SER A 162 3.45 5.03 24.09
C SER A 162 4.08 5.79 22.92
N ILE A 163 4.81 5.06 22.09
CA ILE A 163 5.31 5.53 20.81
C ILE A 163 4.75 4.67 19.67
N GLU A 164 4.64 5.26 18.50
CA GLU A 164 4.41 4.57 17.23
C GLU A 164 5.70 4.67 16.41
N VAL A 165 6.37 3.55 16.19
CA VAL A 165 7.53 3.49 15.29
C VAL A 165 6.99 3.41 13.87
N ALA A 166 7.21 4.48 13.11
CA ALA A 166 6.76 4.57 11.74
C ALA A 166 7.48 3.55 10.85
N GLU A 167 6.75 2.96 9.92
CA GLU A 167 7.35 2.18 8.84
C GLU A 167 8.20 3.10 7.96
N THR A 168 9.49 2.80 7.84
CA THR A 168 10.33 3.47 6.84
C THR A 168 9.94 2.93 5.48
N ILE A 169 9.00 3.61 4.81
CA ILE A 169 8.78 3.39 3.38
C ILE A 169 10.05 3.92 2.69
N PRO A 170 10.89 3.06 2.08
CA PRO A 170 12.01 3.56 1.30
C PRO A 170 11.48 4.53 0.25
N PRO A 171 12.16 5.64 -0.06
CA PRO A 171 11.72 6.52 -1.12
C PRO A 171 11.60 5.69 -2.39
N VAL A 172 10.40 5.61 -2.95
CA VAL A 172 10.18 4.91 -4.21
C VAL A 172 11.01 5.64 -5.27
N ILE A 173 12.05 4.98 -5.77
CA ILE A 173 12.95 5.56 -6.75
C ILE A 173 12.29 5.44 -8.11
N LEU A 174 12.06 6.58 -8.75
CA LEU A 174 11.58 6.67 -10.12
C LEU A 174 12.76 6.52 -11.09
N TYR A 175 12.68 5.53 -11.98
CA TYR A 175 13.55 5.36 -13.12
C TYR A 175 12.87 5.96 -14.36
N SER A 176 13.55 6.93 -14.98
CA SER A 176 13.03 7.62 -16.16
C SER A 176 13.89 7.30 -17.37
N SER A 177 13.26 7.01 -18.51
CA SER A 177 14.04 6.81 -19.74
C SER A 177 14.70 8.12 -20.18
N VAL A 178 15.98 8.08 -20.54
CA VAL A 178 16.78 9.21 -21.06
C VAL A 178 17.02 9.13 -22.57
N GLN A 179 16.72 7.99 -23.17
CA GLN A 179 16.73 7.76 -24.62
C GLN A 179 15.86 6.55 -24.98
N SER A 180 15.64 6.33 -26.28
CA SER A 180 15.02 5.10 -26.79
C SER A 180 16.00 3.92 -26.71
N GLY A 181 15.48 2.70 -26.53
CA GLY A 181 16.28 1.49 -26.52
C GLY A 181 15.58 0.30 -25.87
N GLU A 182 16.36 -0.74 -25.60
CA GLU A 182 15.89 -1.95 -24.92
C GLU A 182 15.82 -1.74 -23.41
N TRP A 183 14.85 -2.36 -22.75
CA TRP A 183 14.63 -2.20 -21.31
C TRP A 183 15.87 -2.55 -20.48
N CYS A 184 16.62 -3.58 -20.85
CA CYS A 184 17.83 -3.96 -20.11
C CYS A 184 19.09 -3.16 -20.47
N ASP A 185 19.02 -2.16 -21.34
CA ASP A 185 20.17 -1.29 -21.57
C ASP A 185 20.27 -0.28 -20.43
N PRO A 186 21.31 -0.32 -19.58
CA PRO A 186 21.49 0.67 -18.51
C PRO A 186 21.54 2.11 -19.04
N GLY A 187 22.00 2.31 -20.28
CA GLY A 187 22.04 3.62 -20.93
C GLY A 187 20.68 4.19 -21.29
N VAL A 188 19.60 3.40 -21.25
CA VAL A 188 18.23 3.88 -21.44
C VAL A 188 17.72 4.63 -20.22
N TRP A 189 18.29 4.44 -19.03
CA TRP A 189 17.74 4.94 -17.76
C TRP A 189 18.62 6.01 -17.12
N ASP A 190 17.99 6.95 -16.42
CA ASP A 190 18.65 8.11 -15.79
C ASP A 190 19.67 7.77 -14.71
N TRP A 191 19.54 6.61 -14.07
CA TRP A 191 20.49 6.09 -13.09
C TRP A 191 21.70 5.36 -13.71
N GLY A 192 21.69 5.14 -15.03
CA GLY A 192 22.74 4.38 -15.70
C GLY A 192 22.76 2.89 -15.35
N ASP A 193 21.65 2.38 -14.79
CA ASP A 193 21.39 0.99 -14.39
C ASP A 193 19.97 0.60 -14.80
N VAL A 194 19.72 -0.70 -15.05
CA VAL A 194 18.39 -1.23 -15.37
C VAL A 194 17.46 -1.09 -14.15
N PRO A 195 16.18 -0.69 -14.32
CA PRO A 195 15.22 -0.60 -13.23
C PRO A 195 15.17 -1.91 -12.45
N PRO A 196 15.48 -1.90 -11.13
CA PRO A 196 15.39 -3.09 -10.31
C PRO A 196 13.93 -3.48 -10.07
N PRO A 197 13.65 -4.74 -9.70
CA PRO A 197 12.33 -5.17 -9.28
C PRO A 197 11.76 -4.26 -8.20
N GLY A 198 10.53 -3.76 -8.41
CA GLY A 198 9.86 -2.88 -7.47
C GLY A 198 10.22 -1.39 -7.59
N ALA A 199 10.88 -0.97 -8.67
CA ALA A 199 11.03 0.46 -8.98
C ALA A 199 9.74 1.06 -9.57
N ASP A 200 9.56 2.37 -9.41
CA ASP A 200 8.65 3.12 -10.28
C ASP A 200 9.35 3.39 -11.61
N VAL A 201 8.63 3.27 -12.73
CA VAL A 201 9.22 3.45 -14.06
C VAL A 201 8.36 4.39 -14.91
N ALA A 202 9.04 5.35 -15.56
CA ALA A 202 8.44 6.26 -16.53
C ALA A 202 9.19 6.23 -17.87
N ILE A 203 8.46 6.00 -18.96
CA ILE A 203 8.97 6.23 -20.30
C ILE A 203 8.69 7.69 -20.65
N MET A 204 9.76 8.47 -20.81
CA MET A 204 9.69 9.92 -21.03
C MET A 204 9.29 10.29 -22.47
N PRO A 205 8.71 11.49 -22.69
CA PRO A 205 8.23 11.93 -24.00
C PRO A 205 9.28 11.79 -25.11
N GLY A 206 8.87 11.26 -26.26
CA GLY A 206 9.73 11.08 -27.43
C GLY A 206 10.63 9.84 -27.38
N HIS A 207 10.62 9.06 -26.28
CA HIS A 207 11.36 7.81 -26.19
C HIS A 207 10.48 6.61 -26.56
N MET A 208 11.10 5.63 -27.20
CA MET A 208 10.54 4.31 -27.44
C MET A 208 11.36 3.30 -26.65
N VAL A 209 10.74 2.65 -25.67
CA VAL A 209 11.39 1.57 -24.92
C VAL A 209 10.75 0.25 -25.32
N THR A 210 11.59 -0.71 -25.70
CA THR A 210 11.15 -2.09 -25.96
C THR A 210 11.37 -2.89 -24.69
N LEU A 211 10.32 -3.55 -24.20
CA LEU A 211 10.41 -4.52 -23.11
C LEU A 211 11.05 -5.80 -23.67
N ASP A 212 12.34 -5.75 -23.96
CA ASP A 212 13.13 -6.88 -24.43
C ASP A 212 14.55 -6.80 -23.86
N CYS A 213 15.19 -7.95 -23.87
CA CYS A 213 16.55 -8.15 -23.40
C CYS A 213 17.29 -8.98 -24.43
N MET A 214 18.21 -8.36 -25.16
CA MET A 214 18.95 -9.00 -26.24
C MET A 214 19.47 -10.40 -25.84
N GLY A 215 18.85 -11.45 -26.39
CA GLY A 215 19.22 -12.84 -26.16
C GLY A 215 18.53 -13.55 -24.97
N GLN A 216 17.56 -12.93 -24.31
CA GLN A 216 16.72 -13.54 -23.27
C GLN A 216 15.28 -13.67 -23.76
N PRO A 217 14.85 -14.85 -24.23
CA PRO A 217 13.43 -15.07 -24.53
C PRO A 217 12.60 -15.02 -23.23
N ASN A 218 11.42 -14.40 -23.29
CA ASN A 218 10.48 -14.28 -22.18
C ASN A 218 11.04 -13.52 -20.96
N TYR A 219 11.66 -12.37 -21.19
CA TYR A 219 12.10 -11.49 -20.13
C TYR A 219 10.94 -11.05 -19.23
N THR A 220 11.20 -10.95 -17.93
CA THR A 220 10.25 -10.46 -16.93
C THR A 220 10.80 -9.20 -16.27
N ALA A 221 9.99 -8.14 -16.25
CA ALA A 221 10.23 -6.94 -15.45
C ALA A 221 9.15 -6.79 -14.36
N ASP A 222 9.55 -6.27 -13.21
CA ASP A 222 8.69 -6.04 -12.06
C ASP A 222 8.79 -4.58 -11.63
N VAL A 223 7.69 -3.84 -11.67
CA VAL A 223 7.63 -2.42 -11.31
C VAL A 223 6.51 -2.15 -10.30
N ILE A 224 6.60 -1.07 -9.54
CA ILE A 224 5.48 -0.60 -8.71
C ILE A 224 4.55 0.22 -9.60
N HIS A 225 4.85 1.49 -9.88
CA HIS A 225 4.08 2.30 -10.82
C HIS A 225 4.71 2.29 -12.20
N PHE A 226 3.88 2.16 -13.23
CA PHE A 226 4.32 2.22 -14.61
C PHE A 226 3.62 3.36 -15.35
N SER A 227 4.39 4.23 -15.98
CA SER A 227 3.86 5.35 -16.76
C SER A 227 4.47 5.45 -18.16
N ILE A 228 3.62 5.68 -19.14
CA ILE A 228 4.02 6.02 -20.52
C ILE A 228 3.60 7.46 -20.76
N ALA A 229 4.56 8.38 -20.84
CA ALA A 229 4.26 9.79 -21.05
C ALA A 229 3.70 10.08 -22.44
N GLU A 230 3.03 11.22 -22.61
CA GLU A 230 2.55 11.66 -23.93
C GLU A 230 3.71 11.73 -24.94
N GLY A 231 3.51 11.17 -26.13
CA GLY A 231 4.53 11.07 -27.17
C GLY A 231 5.63 10.03 -26.92
N ALA A 232 5.54 9.24 -25.84
CA ALA A 232 6.38 8.07 -25.62
C ALA A 232 5.71 6.79 -26.13
N THR A 233 6.52 5.74 -26.34
CA THR A 233 6.04 4.40 -26.74
C THR A 233 6.65 3.30 -25.88
N LEU A 234 5.82 2.43 -25.32
CA LEU A 234 6.25 1.09 -24.86
C LEU A 234 5.99 0.08 -25.98
N HIS A 235 7.00 -0.68 -26.39
CA HIS A 235 6.83 -1.87 -27.22
C HIS A 235 6.98 -3.12 -26.35
N GLY A 236 5.93 -3.93 -26.23
CA GLY A 236 5.89 -5.12 -25.37
C GLY A 236 6.79 -6.30 -25.79
N GLY A 237 7.52 -6.19 -26.91
CA GLY A 237 8.41 -7.23 -27.41
C GLY A 237 7.68 -8.54 -27.80
N THR A 238 8.43 -9.65 -27.79
CA THR A 238 7.93 -10.98 -28.19
C THR A 238 7.87 -11.94 -27.00
N GLY A 239 6.73 -11.99 -26.30
CA GLY A 239 6.47 -12.95 -25.22
C GLY A 239 6.98 -12.54 -23.84
N ASN A 240 7.39 -11.28 -23.68
CA ASN A 240 7.92 -10.74 -22.43
C ASN A 240 6.79 -10.40 -21.45
N VAL A 241 7.10 -10.37 -20.14
CA VAL A 241 6.14 -10.18 -19.06
C VAL A 241 6.47 -8.91 -18.28
N LEU A 242 5.48 -8.06 -18.04
CA LEU A 242 5.59 -6.90 -17.16
C LEU A 242 4.62 -7.05 -15.98
N HIS A 243 5.17 -7.27 -14.79
CA HIS A 243 4.42 -7.18 -13.54
C HIS A 243 4.37 -5.73 -13.08
N VAL A 244 3.17 -5.26 -12.76
CA VAL A 244 2.94 -3.92 -12.21
C VAL A 244 2.22 -4.10 -10.88
N LYS A 245 2.85 -3.68 -9.78
CA LYS A 245 2.34 -3.79 -8.41
C LYS A 245 1.51 -2.60 -7.96
N GLY A 246 1.59 -1.49 -8.69
CA GLY A 246 0.87 -0.26 -8.48
C GLY A 246 0.03 0.10 -9.70
N ASN A 247 -0.10 1.38 -10.01
CA ASN A 247 -0.99 1.82 -11.08
C ASN A 247 -0.31 1.79 -12.47
N TRP A 248 -1.15 1.63 -13.51
CA TRP A 248 -0.78 1.77 -14.90
C TRP A 248 -1.29 3.12 -15.43
N GLU A 249 -0.38 4.02 -15.79
CA GLU A 249 -0.69 5.30 -16.42
C GLU A 249 -0.30 5.29 -17.89
N GLN A 250 -1.27 5.54 -18.78
CA GLN A 250 -1.02 5.60 -20.22
C GLN A 250 -1.46 6.92 -20.84
N ASN A 251 -0.47 7.79 -21.06
CA ASN A 251 -0.60 9.03 -21.82
C ASN A 251 0.02 8.91 -23.22
N GLY A 252 0.97 7.99 -23.40
CA GLY A 252 1.58 7.65 -24.69
C GLY A 252 1.05 6.37 -25.32
N ALA A 253 1.79 5.86 -26.30
CA ALA A 253 1.44 4.65 -27.04
C ALA A 253 1.93 3.39 -26.31
N HIS A 254 1.09 2.36 -26.27
CA HIS A 254 1.49 1.01 -25.91
C HIS A 254 1.26 0.12 -27.13
N GLU A 255 2.35 -0.42 -27.66
CA GLU A 255 2.36 -1.40 -28.74
C GLU A 255 2.63 -2.78 -28.11
N PRO A 256 1.59 -3.51 -27.70
CA PRO A 256 1.75 -4.64 -26.77
C PRO A 256 2.51 -5.83 -27.36
N GLY A 257 2.76 -5.87 -28.68
CA GLY A 257 3.45 -6.99 -29.32
C GLY A 257 2.77 -8.33 -29.00
N MET A 258 3.55 -9.29 -28.52
CA MET A 258 3.06 -10.54 -27.91
C MET A 258 3.28 -10.57 -26.39
N GLY A 259 3.53 -9.41 -25.77
CA GLY A 259 3.84 -9.29 -24.36
C GLY A 259 2.62 -9.50 -23.46
N LYS A 260 2.88 -9.82 -22.19
CA LYS A 260 1.88 -10.03 -21.14
C LYS A 260 2.05 -9.00 -20.05
N VAL A 261 0.95 -8.36 -19.64
CA VAL A 261 0.93 -7.50 -18.47
C VAL A 261 0.22 -8.23 -17.33
N ILE A 262 0.79 -8.16 -16.13
CA ILE A 262 0.25 -8.75 -14.91
C ILE A 262 0.07 -7.63 -13.88
N LEU A 263 -1.17 -7.41 -13.45
CA LEU A 263 -1.50 -6.51 -12.34
C LEU A 263 -1.71 -7.35 -11.07
N ASP A 264 -0.74 -7.32 -10.16
CA ASP A 264 -0.66 -8.21 -9.00
C ASP A 264 -0.14 -7.52 -7.73
N GLY A 265 -0.53 -6.26 -7.56
CA GLY A 265 -0.24 -5.42 -6.40
C GLY A 265 -1.08 -5.73 -5.16
N PRO A 266 -0.58 -5.51 -3.92
CA PRO A 266 -1.33 -5.88 -2.71
C PRO A 266 -2.62 -5.07 -2.45
N GLY A 267 -2.87 -3.97 -3.18
CA GLY A 267 -4.05 -3.11 -3.03
C GLY A 267 -4.83 -2.96 -4.33
N GLN A 268 -5.90 -2.15 -4.30
CA GLN A 268 -6.62 -1.79 -5.53
C GLN A 268 -5.68 -1.01 -6.46
N GLN A 269 -5.55 -1.48 -7.70
CA GLN A 269 -4.76 -0.83 -8.75
C GLN A 269 -5.70 -0.07 -9.69
N SER A 270 -5.18 0.95 -10.36
CA SER A 270 -5.93 1.73 -11.35
C SER A 270 -5.24 1.71 -12.70
N ILE A 271 -6.05 1.64 -13.78
CA ILE A 271 -5.61 1.88 -15.15
C ILE A 271 -6.20 3.22 -15.59
N TYR A 272 -5.33 4.20 -15.80
CA TYR A 272 -5.73 5.58 -16.08
C TYR A 272 -4.79 6.23 -17.12
N GLY A 273 -5.04 7.52 -17.41
CA GLY A 273 -4.27 8.31 -18.36
C GLY A 273 -5.17 8.96 -19.41
N MET A 274 -4.57 9.45 -20.50
CA MET A 274 -5.28 10.13 -21.59
C MET A 274 -5.64 9.21 -22.77
N VAL A 275 -5.05 8.02 -22.84
CA VAL A 275 -5.19 7.09 -23.98
C VAL A 275 -5.75 5.76 -23.49
N SER A 276 -6.70 5.19 -24.24
CA SER A 276 -7.20 3.84 -24.00
C SER A 276 -6.11 2.78 -24.26
N PRO A 277 -5.67 2.04 -23.24
CA PRO A 277 -4.63 1.03 -23.40
C PRO A 277 -5.14 -0.19 -24.16
N THR A 278 -4.23 -0.83 -24.89
CA THR A 278 -4.45 -2.14 -25.51
C THR A 278 -3.41 -3.11 -24.98
N PHE A 279 -3.84 -4.26 -24.50
CA PHE A 279 -2.99 -5.35 -24.00
C PHE A 279 -3.05 -6.53 -24.97
N SER A 280 -1.93 -7.22 -25.16
CA SER A 280 -1.94 -8.51 -25.87
C SER A 280 -2.46 -9.60 -24.96
N GLU A 281 -1.88 -9.77 -23.78
CA GLU A 281 -2.39 -10.62 -22.71
C GLU A 281 -2.46 -9.80 -21.41
N LEU A 282 -3.54 -9.96 -20.64
CA LEU A 282 -3.71 -9.28 -19.36
C LEU A 282 -4.12 -10.25 -18.26
N VAL A 283 -3.33 -10.30 -17.19
CA VAL A 283 -3.67 -11.03 -15.97
C VAL A 283 -3.90 -10.03 -14.85
N ILE A 284 -5.01 -10.17 -14.15
CA ILE A 284 -5.37 -9.35 -13.00
C ILE A 284 -5.53 -10.30 -11.82
N ASN A 285 -4.62 -10.20 -10.86
CA ASN A 285 -4.65 -11.03 -9.66
C ASN A 285 -5.31 -10.33 -8.48
N GLN A 286 -5.68 -9.07 -8.63
CA GLN A 286 -6.17 -8.17 -7.57
C GLN A 286 -7.29 -7.25 -8.08
N GLN A 287 -7.81 -6.36 -7.24
CA GLN A 287 -8.86 -5.41 -7.65
C GLN A 287 -8.31 -4.33 -8.58
N VAL A 288 -8.94 -4.11 -9.73
CA VAL A 288 -8.56 -3.08 -10.70
C VAL A 288 -9.72 -2.13 -11.00
N LEU A 289 -9.48 -0.84 -10.88
CA LEU A 289 -10.38 0.23 -11.32
C LEU A 289 -9.99 0.71 -12.73
N LEU A 290 -10.96 0.74 -13.65
CA LEU A 290 -10.76 1.33 -14.98
C LEU A 290 -11.19 2.79 -14.98
N GLU A 291 -10.23 3.70 -15.05
CA GLU A 291 -10.50 5.12 -15.32
C GLU A 291 -10.47 5.44 -16.82
N GLN A 292 -10.02 4.48 -17.64
CA GLN A 292 -10.09 4.50 -19.09
C GLN A 292 -10.63 3.18 -19.64
N GLY A 293 -11.28 3.24 -20.79
CA GLY A 293 -11.64 2.02 -21.52
C GLY A 293 -10.40 1.28 -22.00
N ILE A 294 -10.40 -0.05 -21.92
CA ILE A 294 -9.27 -0.89 -22.28
C ILE A 294 -9.66 -1.92 -23.35
N ARG A 295 -8.67 -2.41 -24.09
CA ARG A 295 -8.81 -3.54 -25.00
C ARG A 295 -7.81 -4.64 -24.68
N VAL A 296 -8.25 -5.90 -24.67
CA VAL A 296 -7.40 -7.07 -24.53
C VAL A 296 -7.53 -7.93 -25.77
N LYS A 297 -6.46 -8.06 -26.56
CA LYS A 297 -6.44 -8.76 -27.84
C LYS A 297 -6.48 -10.28 -27.68
N GLY A 298 -5.64 -10.79 -26.78
CA GLY A 298 -5.60 -12.17 -26.33
C GLY A 298 -6.52 -12.36 -25.13
N HIS A 299 -6.07 -13.11 -24.13
CA HIS A 299 -6.90 -13.47 -22.99
C HIS A 299 -6.86 -12.43 -21.87
N LEU A 300 -8.01 -12.25 -21.23
CA LEU A 300 -8.10 -11.64 -19.90
C LEU A 300 -8.23 -12.77 -18.88
N LYS A 301 -7.26 -12.88 -17.97
CA LYS A 301 -7.32 -13.80 -16.83
C LYS A 301 -7.53 -13.03 -15.52
N LEU A 302 -8.53 -13.43 -14.76
CA LEU A 302 -8.83 -12.95 -13.41
C LEU A 302 -8.40 -14.06 -12.46
N GLY A 303 -7.28 -13.84 -11.76
CA GLY A 303 -6.73 -14.75 -10.77
C GLY A 303 -7.55 -14.74 -9.47
N GLU A 304 -7.06 -15.41 -8.43
CA GLU A 304 -7.82 -15.71 -7.21
C GLU A 304 -8.48 -14.50 -6.53
N ALA A 305 -7.80 -13.36 -6.46
CA ALA A 305 -8.36 -12.10 -5.93
C ALA A 305 -8.66 -11.06 -7.04
N GLY A 306 -8.58 -11.48 -8.29
CA GLY A 306 -8.77 -10.64 -9.47
C GLY A 306 -10.21 -10.22 -9.65
N ALA A 307 -10.46 -8.92 -9.74
CA ALA A 307 -11.72 -8.39 -10.26
C ALA A 307 -11.51 -7.02 -10.90
N ILE A 308 -12.44 -6.63 -11.76
CA ILE A 308 -12.40 -5.35 -12.46
C ILE A 308 -13.66 -4.55 -12.12
N ASP A 309 -13.48 -3.30 -11.73
CA ASP A 309 -14.54 -2.29 -11.79
C ASP A 309 -14.38 -1.49 -13.08
N VAL A 310 -15.33 -1.61 -14.00
CA VAL A 310 -15.29 -0.88 -15.26
C VAL A 310 -15.63 0.59 -15.09
N ALA A 311 -16.26 1.01 -13.98
CA ALA A 311 -16.58 2.41 -13.65
C ALA A 311 -17.04 3.26 -14.86
N GLY A 312 -18.07 2.79 -15.57
CA GLY A 312 -18.62 3.48 -16.73
C GLY A 312 -17.84 3.29 -18.05
N ARG A 313 -16.71 2.58 -18.03
CA ARG A 313 -15.82 2.39 -19.17
C ARG A 313 -16.12 1.13 -19.96
N ILE A 314 -15.45 1.00 -21.10
CA ILE A 314 -15.56 -0.17 -21.97
C ILE A 314 -14.37 -1.10 -21.70
N LEU A 315 -14.67 -2.34 -21.32
CA LEU A 315 -13.73 -3.46 -21.33
C LEU A 315 -13.95 -4.27 -22.61
N ALA A 316 -13.11 -4.07 -23.62
CA ALA A 316 -13.18 -4.81 -24.88
C ALA A 316 -12.27 -6.04 -24.83
N LEU A 317 -12.83 -7.23 -25.05
CA LEU A 317 -12.10 -8.49 -25.09
C LEU A 317 -12.20 -9.08 -26.50
N GLU A 318 -11.06 -9.49 -27.05
CA GLU A 318 -10.98 -10.21 -28.33
C GLU A 318 -10.61 -11.69 -28.15
N GLY A 319 -9.97 -12.07 -27.05
CA GLY A 319 -9.80 -13.46 -26.64
C GLY A 319 -10.73 -13.89 -25.51
N ASP A 320 -10.46 -15.06 -24.94
CA ASP A 320 -11.23 -15.63 -23.83
C ASP A 320 -11.22 -14.76 -22.56
N LEU A 321 -12.32 -14.84 -21.81
CA LEU A 321 -12.40 -14.46 -20.40
C LEU A 321 -12.14 -15.71 -19.55
N ILE A 322 -11.07 -15.66 -18.77
CA ILE A 322 -10.65 -16.74 -17.86
C ILE A 322 -10.86 -16.25 -16.43
N ASP A 323 -11.84 -16.84 -15.75
CA ASP A 323 -12.22 -16.46 -14.40
C ASP A 323 -11.89 -17.58 -13.41
N ASP A 324 -10.79 -17.40 -12.69
CA ASP A 324 -10.35 -18.20 -11.54
C ASP A 324 -10.47 -17.42 -10.23
N SER A 325 -11.25 -16.34 -10.23
CA SER A 325 -11.42 -15.45 -9.08
C SER A 325 -12.40 -16.00 -8.05
N LEU A 326 -12.21 -15.59 -6.80
CA LEU A 326 -13.14 -15.80 -5.70
C LEU A 326 -14.01 -14.55 -5.43
N ALA A 327 -13.86 -13.50 -6.24
CA ALA A 327 -14.65 -12.29 -6.11
C ALA A 327 -16.16 -12.59 -6.27
N PRO A 328 -17.03 -11.96 -5.46
CA PRO A 328 -18.47 -12.16 -5.58
C PRO A 328 -19.00 -11.71 -6.94
N GLU A 329 -18.40 -10.65 -7.50
CA GLU A 329 -18.60 -10.12 -8.84
C GLU A 329 -17.22 -9.90 -9.45
N VAL A 330 -16.94 -10.57 -10.58
CA VAL A 330 -15.59 -10.53 -11.15
C VAL A 330 -15.39 -9.33 -12.07
N ILE A 331 -16.48 -8.84 -12.66
CA ILE A 331 -16.52 -7.57 -13.36
C ILE A 331 -17.73 -6.79 -12.85
N GLY A 332 -17.50 -5.68 -12.17
CA GLY A 332 -18.53 -4.76 -11.67
C GLY A 332 -18.51 -3.43 -12.40
N ASP A 333 -19.54 -2.61 -12.16
CA ASP A 333 -19.65 -1.23 -12.65
C ASP A 333 -20.13 -0.32 -11.51
N SER A 334 -19.18 0.32 -10.83
CA SER A 334 -19.49 1.22 -9.71
C SER A 334 -20.15 2.54 -10.15
N GLN A 335 -20.11 2.88 -11.44
CA GLN A 335 -20.85 4.02 -11.97
C GLN A 335 -22.33 3.63 -12.15
N LEU A 336 -23.20 4.28 -11.36
CA LEU A 336 -24.63 4.00 -11.34
C LEU A 336 -25.31 4.29 -12.69
N ALA A 337 -26.38 3.54 -12.94
CA ALA A 337 -27.07 3.45 -14.22
C ALA A 337 -27.33 4.80 -14.93
N GLY A 338 -27.02 4.82 -16.23
CA GLY A 338 -27.18 5.96 -17.13
C GLY A 338 -26.72 5.60 -18.55
N PRO A 339 -26.70 6.55 -19.50
CA PRO A 339 -26.08 6.33 -20.81
C PRO A 339 -24.59 5.96 -20.70
N ASP A 340 -23.94 6.34 -19.60
CA ASP A 340 -22.51 6.15 -19.32
C ASP A 340 -22.20 4.91 -18.46
N SER A 341 -23.15 4.01 -18.23
CA SER A 341 -22.85 2.74 -17.55
C SER A 341 -21.85 1.91 -18.37
N GLY A 342 -20.93 1.24 -17.69
CA GLY A 342 -19.86 0.48 -18.27
C GLY A 342 -20.31 -0.75 -19.03
N LYS A 343 -19.42 -1.24 -19.89
CA LYS A 343 -19.73 -2.31 -20.84
C LYS A 343 -18.56 -3.27 -21.03
N VAL A 344 -18.84 -4.57 -20.91
CA VAL A 344 -17.97 -5.65 -21.40
C VAL A 344 -18.35 -5.94 -22.85
N MET A 345 -17.41 -5.79 -23.77
CA MET A 345 -17.61 -6.03 -25.19
C MET A 345 -16.80 -7.23 -25.65
N LEU A 346 -17.47 -8.29 -26.07
CA LEU A 346 -16.85 -9.51 -26.61
C LEU A 346 -16.80 -9.38 -28.14
N ASP A 347 -15.65 -8.95 -28.67
CA ASP A 347 -15.44 -8.46 -30.04
C ASP A 347 -14.35 -9.23 -30.81
N GLY A 348 -14.03 -10.45 -30.40
CA GLY A 348 -13.01 -11.30 -31.02
C GLY A 348 -13.34 -11.73 -32.45
N ASP A 349 -12.32 -12.05 -33.24
CA ASP A 349 -12.47 -12.58 -34.61
C ASP A 349 -12.75 -14.08 -34.65
N MET A 350 -12.57 -14.77 -33.53
CA MET A 350 -12.85 -16.20 -33.35
C MET A 350 -13.81 -16.42 -32.19
N GLU A 351 -14.25 -17.68 -32.01
CA GLU A 351 -15.02 -18.09 -30.83
C GLU A 351 -14.27 -17.67 -29.56
N GLN A 352 -14.93 -16.89 -28.70
CA GLN A 352 -14.41 -16.54 -27.38
C GLN A 352 -15.09 -17.39 -26.33
N LYS A 353 -14.32 -17.77 -25.31
CA LYS A 353 -14.83 -18.59 -24.21
C LYS A 353 -14.95 -17.78 -22.93
N VAL A 354 -15.93 -18.15 -22.12
CA VAL A 354 -15.94 -17.85 -20.68
C VAL A 354 -15.65 -19.14 -19.96
N LYS A 355 -14.46 -19.25 -19.37
CA LYS A 355 -13.92 -20.49 -18.80
C LYS A 355 -13.21 -20.24 -17.48
N SER A 356 -12.77 -21.32 -16.85
CA SER A 356 -11.88 -21.34 -15.69
C SER A 356 -10.82 -22.40 -15.93
N GLU A 357 -9.59 -22.13 -15.51
CA GLU A 357 -8.47 -23.07 -15.61
C GLU A 357 -8.25 -23.82 -14.29
N GLU A 358 -8.63 -23.21 -13.17
CA GLU A 358 -8.41 -23.75 -11.82
C GLU A 358 -9.70 -24.20 -11.12
N GLY A 359 -10.87 -23.90 -11.69
CA GLY A 359 -12.18 -24.29 -11.17
C GLY A 359 -12.57 -23.61 -9.86
N LYS A 360 -11.94 -22.48 -9.52
CA LYS A 360 -12.04 -21.84 -8.20
C LYS A 360 -13.42 -21.26 -7.87
N ALA A 361 -14.08 -20.61 -8.84
CA ALA A 361 -15.46 -20.15 -8.72
C ALA A 361 -16.42 -21.03 -9.54
N ALA A 362 -17.60 -21.29 -8.99
CA ALA A 362 -18.65 -22.05 -9.66
C ALA A 362 -19.34 -21.28 -10.81
N GLU A 363 -19.35 -19.94 -10.74
CA GLU A 363 -20.07 -19.05 -11.64
C GLU A 363 -19.25 -17.76 -11.86
N THR A 364 -19.24 -17.26 -13.09
CA THR A 364 -18.68 -15.95 -13.45
C THR A 364 -19.82 -14.93 -13.40
N LYS A 365 -19.73 -13.96 -12.48
CA LYS A 365 -20.74 -12.90 -12.33
C LYS A 365 -20.24 -11.56 -12.88
N ILE A 366 -21.05 -10.95 -13.74
CA ILE A 366 -20.77 -9.66 -14.37
C ILE A 366 -21.88 -8.67 -14.05
N ASP A 367 -21.55 -7.63 -13.28
CA ASP A 367 -22.40 -6.46 -13.00
C ASP A 367 -22.11 -5.28 -13.93
N ALA A 368 -22.05 -5.56 -15.23
CA ALA A 368 -21.90 -4.54 -16.26
C ALA A 368 -22.73 -4.92 -17.49
N LYS A 369 -23.00 -3.96 -18.39
CA LYS A 369 -23.66 -4.29 -19.66
C LYS A 369 -22.75 -5.22 -20.45
N VAL A 370 -23.28 -6.31 -21.01
CA VAL A 370 -22.51 -7.20 -21.89
C VAL A 370 -23.00 -7.06 -23.33
N GLU A 371 -22.08 -6.85 -24.25
CA GLU A 371 -22.35 -6.87 -25.69
C GLU A 371 -21.48 -7.93 -26.37
N ALA A 372 -22.11 -8.98 -26.89
CA ALA A 372 -21.45 -9.99 -27.71
C ALA A 372 -21.65 -9.65 -29.19
N LYS A 373 -20.54 -9.60 -29.92
CA LYS A 373 -20.52 -9.37 -31.38
C LYS A 373 -20.19 -10.64 -32.18
N GLN A 374 -19.77 -11.70 -31.50
CA GLN A 374 -19.36 -12.97 -32.07
C GLN A 374 -19.92 -14.16 -31.24
N LEU A 375 -19.56 -15.41 -31.58
CA LEU A 375 -19.91 -16.61 -30.82
C LEU A 375 -19.20 -16.73 -29.46
N VAL A 376 -19.92 -16.53 -28.37
CA VAL A 376 -19.41 -16.76 -27.01
C VAL A 376 -19.79 -18.17 -26.54
N LYS A 377 -18.81 -19.00 -26.23
CA LYS A 377 -19.04 -20.33 -25.65
C LYS A 377 -18.85 -20.32 -24.14
N LEU A 378 -19.82 -20.87 -23.42
CA LEU A 378 -19.75 -20.98 -21.96
C LEU A 378 -19.15 -22.33 -21.55
N GLU A 379 -17.97 -22.33 -20.94
CA GLU A 379 -17.37 -23.52 -20.31
C GLU A 379 -17.53 -23.49 -18.77
N LYS A 380 -18.06 -22.38 -18.25
CA LYS A 380 -18.43 -22.14 -16.85
C LYS A 380 -19.82 -21.48 -16.78
N HIS A 381 -20.51 -21.60 -15.65
CA HIS A 381 -21.79 -20.90 -15.46
C HIS A 381 -21.57 -19.38 -15.48
N VAL A 382 -22.49 -18.63 -16.07
CA VAL A 382 -22.41 -17.16 -16.16
C VAL A 382 -23.70 -16.53 -15.66
N ARG A 383 -23.57 -15.48 -14.86
CA ARG A 383 -24.67 -14.61 -14.43
C ARG A 383 -24.36 -13.18 -14.80
N LEU A 384 -25.29 -12.58 -15.52
CA LEU A 384 -25.26 -11.19 -15.93
C LEU A 384 -26.28 -10.44 -15.07
N LEU A 385 -25.83 -9.51 -14.25
CA LEU A 385 -26.71 -8.76 -13.35
C LEU A 385 -27.40 -7.60 -14.07
N LYS A 386 -26.86 -7.19 -15.22
CA LYS A 386 -27.43 -6.15 -16.09
C LYS A 386 -28.02 -6.80 -17.36
N GLN A 387 -27.72 -6.25 -18.53
CA GLN A 387 -28.25 -6.69 -19.82
C GLN A 387 -27.22 -7.45 -20.66
N LEU A 388 -27.72 -8.32 -21.53
CA LEU A 388 -26.98 -8.91 -22.65
C LEU A 388 -27.51 -8.37 -23.98
N LYS A 389 -26.63 -7.81 -24.80
CA LYS A 389 -26.92 -7.44 -26.19
C LYS A 389 -26.15 -8.33 -27.14
N LEU A 390 -26.85 -8.93 -28.09
CA LEU A 390 -26.24 -9.61 -29.23
C LEU A 390 -26.28 -8.66 -30.43
N SER A 391 -25.13 -8.38 -31.03
CA SER A 391 -25.00 -7.40 -32.11
C SER A 391 -24.17 -7.93 -33.27
N LYS A 392 -24.32 -7.34 -34.46
CA LYS A 392 -23.41 -7.62 -35.58
C LYS A 392 -22.08 -6.92 -35.33
N LYS A 393 -20.98 -7.53 -35.76
CA LYS A 393 -19.74 -6.77 -35.93
C LYS A 393 -19.95 -5.63 -36.92
N SER A 394 -19.20 -4.55 -36.73
CA SER A 394 -19.30 -3.35 -37.57
C SER A 394 -18.88 -3.59 -39.02
N ASP A 395 -18.04 -4.59 -39.26
CA ASP A 395 -17.62 -5.05 -40.59
C ASP A 395 -18.61 -6.05 -41.24
N GLY A 396 -19.66 -6.47 -40.50
CA GLY A 396 -20.65 -7.44 -40.94
C GLY A 396 -20.19 -8.90 -40.97
N THR A 397 -18.99 -9.22 -40.49
CA THR A 397 -18.40 -10.58 -40.60
C THR A 397 -19.05 -11.59 -39.67
N SER A 398 -19.59 -11.14 -38.52
CA SER A 398 -20.23 -12.00 -37.55
C SER A 398 -21.41 -11.34 -36.83
N MET A 399 -22.19 -12.16 -36.13
CA MET A 399 -23.32 -11.78 -35.29
C MET A 399 -23.13 -12.42 -33.92
N GLY A 400 -23.38 -11.65 -32.87
CA GLY A 400 -23.38 -12.10 -31.48
C GLY A 400 -24.27 -13.33 -31.30
N LYS A 401 -23.70 -14.38 -30.70
CA LYS A 401 -24.39 -15.62 -30.30
C LYS A 401 -23.80 -16.09 -28.98
N VAL A 402 -24.59 -16.81 -28.19
CA VAL A 402 -24.09 -17.52 -27.01
C VAL A 402 -24.38 -19.00 -27.17
N ASP A 403 -23.32 -19.82 -27.17
CA ASP A 403 -23.42 -21.26 -26.98
C ASP A 403 -23.30 -21.57 -25.49
N ILE A 404 -24.41 -21.98 -24.90
CA ILE A 404 -24.49 -22.30 -23.49
C ILE A 404 -23.74 -23.60 -23.15
N ALA A 405 -23.53 -24.50 -24.12
CA ALA A 405 -22.75 -25.74 -23.98
C ALA A 405 -23.02 -26.54 -22.69
N GLY A 406 -24.30 -26.61 -22.25
CA GLY A 406 -24.72 -27.31 -21.04
C GLY A 406 -24.46 -26.58 -19.72
N LYS A 407 -24.06 -25.30 -19.77
CA LYS A 407 -23.93 -24.40 -18.61
C LYS A 407 -25.22 -23.63 -18.35
N ASN A 408 -25.18 -22.72 -17.39
CA ASN A 408 -26.28 -21.80 -17.12
C ASN A 408 -25.85 -20.40 -17.56
N LEU A 409 -26.74 -19.72 -18.26
CA LEU A 409 -26.68 -18.29 -18.47
C LEU A 409 -27.88 -17.66 -17.77
N LEU A 410 -27.63 -16.92 -16.70
CA LEU A 410 -28.67 -16.18 -15.98
C LEU A 410 -28.54 -14.69 -16.30
N ILE A 411 -29.67 -14.03 -16.52
CA ILE A 411 -29.73 -12.58 -16.77
C ILE A 411 -30.74 -12.03 -15.76
N GLU A 412 -30.27 -11.24 -14.80
CA GLU A 412 -31.11 -10.73 -13.71
C GLU A 412 -31.77 -9.38 -14.01
N SER A 413 -31.50 -8.79 -15.19
CA SER A 413 -31.94 -7.45 -15.60
C SER A 413 -33.21 -6.99 -14.90
N ASP A 414 -33.15 -5.86 -14.19
CA ASP A 414 -34.35 -5.17 -13.68
C ASP A 414 -35.37 -5.08 -14.82
N LEU A 415 -36.46 -5.83 -14.70
CA LEU A 415 -37.58 -5.83 -15.65
C LEU A 415 -38.40 -4.55 -15.54
#